data_AF-A0A5B8JWT9-F1
#
_entry.id   AF-A0A5B8JWT9-F1
#
_cell.length_a   1.000
_cell.length_b   1.000
_cell.length_c   1.000
_cell.angle_alpha   90.00
_cell.angle_beta   90.00
_cell.angle_gamma   90.00
#
_symmetry.space_group_name_H-M   'P 1'
#
loop_
_entity.id
_entity.type
_entity.pdbx_description
1 polymer ?
#
loop_
_entity_poly.entity_id
_entity_poly.type
_entity_poly.pdbx_seq_one_letter_code
_entity_poly.pdbx_strand_id
1 'polypeptide(L)'
;MLNIIQAQKNKFYDIPAGLVHGLGTPNHANIKVLEVQQSSDITYRLFDYKRLDKNNKYREIHVGKSLKCVKEIEYISGGISKNHLYFENKYYSCEVVKKSKKVEKHGWAIVFEHNEYFAFELSKGEITPEQTVFYVSWK
;
A
#
# COMPACT_ATOMS: atom_id res chain seq x y z
N MET A 1 17.81 14.16 6.89
CA MET A 1 16.65 13.95 7.79
C MET A 1 15.46 13.59 6.91
N LEU A 2 14.55 12.70 7.34
CA LEU A 2 13.37 12.34 6.53
C LEU A 2 12.29 13.42 6.61
N ASN A 3 11.53 13.57 5.52
CA ASN A 3 10.34 14.41 5.50
C ASN A 3 9.20 13.74 6.27
N ILE A 4 8.45 14.52 7.07
CA ILE A 4 7.25 14.05 7.76
C ILE A 4 6.04 14.46 6.94
N ILE A 5 5.28 13.49 6.47
CA ILE A 5 4.06 13.71 5.68
C ILE A 5 2.85 13.25 6.49
N GLN A 6 1.89 14.15 6.69
CA GLN A 6 0.63 13.80 7.34
C GLN A 6 -0.26 13.02 6.35
N ALA A 7 -0.48 11.73 6.63
CA ALA A 7 -1.40 10.92 5.84
C ALA A 7 -2.82 11.50 5.88
N GLN A 8 -3.51 11.46 4.76
CA GLN A 8 -4.88 11.96 4.60
C GLN A 8 -5.78 10.81 4.17
N LYS A 9 -6.97 10.71 4.77
CA LYS A 9 -7.97 9.71 4.39
C LYS A 9 -8.31 9.86 2.90
N ASN A 10 -8.45 8.74 2.19
CA ASN A 10 -8.75 8.67 0.76
C ASN A 10 -7.69 9.29 -0.17
N LYS A 11 -6.45 9.48 0.30
CA LYS A 11 -5.30 9.76 -0.57
C LYS A 11 -4.51 8.50 -0.88
N PHE A 12 -3.88 8.52 -2.04
CA PHE A 12 -2.96 7.50 -2.50
C PHE A 12 -1.52 8.03 -2.44
N TYR A 13 -0.59 7.18 -2.04
CA TYR A 13 0.84 7.49 -2.00
C TYR A 13 1.57 6.37 -2.74
N ASP A 14 2.14 6.68 -3.90
CA ASP A 14 3.02 5.78 -4.63
C ASP A 14 4.41 5.82 -3.99
N ILE A 15 4.88 4.66 -3.58
CA ILE A 15 6.16 4.48 -2.90
C ILE A 15 7.07 3.66 -3.82
N PRO A 16 7.79 4.31 -4.76
CA PRO A 16 8.63 3.61 -5.72
C PRO A 16 9.82 2.92 -5.05
N ALA A 17 10.26 1.80 -5.63
CA ALA A 17 11.42 1.05 -5.15
C ALA A 17 12.70 1.91 -5.16
N GLY A 18 13.32 2.03 -3.98
CA GLY A 18 14.51 2.87 -3.73
C GLY A 18 14.21 4.14 -2.92
N LEU A 19 12.93 4.47 -2.71
CA LEU A 19 12.54 5.56 -1.82
C LEU A 19 12.71 5.15 -0.35
N VAL A 20 13.48 5.91 0.42
CA VAL A 20 13.56 5.72 1.87
C VAL A 20 12.27 6.21 2.51
N HIS A 21 11.52 5.32 3.16
CA HIS A 21 10.25 5.65 3.79
C HIS A 21 10.01 4.78 5.02
N GLY A 22 9.01 5.16 5.80
CA GLY A 22 8.49 4.38 6.92
C GLY A 22 7.12 4.88 7.31
N LEU A 23 6.26 3.97 7.76
CA LEU A 23 4.98 4.32 8.37
C LEU A 23 5.21 4.57 9.86
N GLY A 24 5.05 5.83 10.26
CA GLY A 24 5.17 6.27 11.64
C GLY A 24 3.90 6.98 12.11
N THR A 25 3.72 7.05 13.42
CA THR A 25 2.58 7.72 14.05
C THR A 25 3.09 8.89 14.91
N PRO A 26 3.29 10.08 14.33
CA PRO A 26 3.50 11.27 15.13
C PRO A 26 2.33 11.41 16.11
N ASN A 27 2.62 11.58 17.40
CA ASN A 27 1.60 11.82 18.44
C ASN A 27 0.57 10.69 18.62
N HIS A 28 0.97 9.42 18.45
CA HIS A 28 0.11 8.24 18.68
C HIS A 28 -1.16 8.15 17.79
N ALA A 29 -1.19 8.85 16.65
CA ALA A 29 -2.29 8.74 15.71
C ALA A 29 -2.30 7.37 15.03
N ASN A 30 -3.33 6.55 15.25
CA ASN A 30 -3.48 5.27 14.56
C ASN A 30 -3.82 5.50 13.08
N ILE A 31 -2.98 4.98 12.19
CA ILE A 31 -3.25 4.95 10.75
C ILE A 31 -3.67 3.54 10.34
N LYS A 32 -4.73 3.45 9.54
CA LYS A 32 -5.12 2.22 8.85
C LYS A 32 -4.91 2.44 7.37
N VAL A 33 -4.13 1.58 6.74
CA VAL A 33 -3.77 1.68 5.32
C VAL A 33 -4.15 0.39 4.60
N LEU A 34 -4.53 0.53 3.33
CA LEU A 34 -4.52 -0.57 2.36
C LEU A 34 -3.19 -0.46 1.60
N GLU A 35 -2.28 -1.39 1.84
CA GLU A 35 -0.99 -1.44 1.16
C GLU A 35 -1.04 -2.47 0.04
N VAL A 36 -0.76 -2.03 -1.18
CA VAL A 36 -0.66 -2.89 -2.37
C VAL A 36 0.80 -2.90 -2.79
N GLN A 37 1.41 -4.08 -2.79
CA GLN A 37 2.82 -4.27 -3.11
C GLN A 37 3.00 -5.46 -4.05
N GLN A 38 4.13 -5.47 -4.77
CA GLN A 38 4.57 -6.67 -5.48
C GLN A 38 4.87 -7.78 -4.48
N SER A 39 4.71 -9.04 -4.89
CA SER A 39 5.11 -10.19 -4.08
C SER A 39 6.64 -10.19 -3.89
N SER A 40 7.08 -9.63 -2.77
CA SER A 40 8.48 -9.45 -2.40
C SER A 40 8.57 -9.48 -0.88
N ASP A 41 9.58 -10.18 -0.35
CA ASP A 41 9.87 -10.25 1.09
C ASP A 41 11.17 -9.50 1.44
N ILE A 42 11.65 -8.64 0.53
CA ILE A 42 12.91 -7.91 0.71
C ILE A 42 12.64 -6.56 1.38
N THR A 43 13.22 -6.35 2.56
CA THR A 43 13.23 -5.05 3.25
C THR A 43 14.62 -4.74 3.80
N TYR A 44 15.24 -3.64 3.35
CA TYR A 44 16.52 -3.17 3.89
C TYR A 44 16.34 -2.01 4.87
N ARG A 45 16.36 -2.33 6.17
CA ARG A 45 16.17 -1.35 7.25
C ARG A 45 17.44 -0.50 7.46
N LEU A 46 17.28 0.83 7.51
CA LEU A 46 18.33 1.76 7.94
C LEU A 46 18.33 1.98 9.46
N PHE A 47 17.15 2.05 10.05
CA PHE A 47 16.95 2.22 11.49
C PHE A 47 15.64 1.57 11.90
N ASP A 48 15.56 1.13 13.15
CA ASP A 48 14.42 0.35 13.63
C ASP A 48 14.08 0.60 15.11
N TYR A 49 14.32 1.81 15.60
CA TYR A 49 13.92 2.24 16.96
C TYR A 49 14.41 1.33 18.09
N LYS A 50 15.50 0.58 17.87
CA LYS A 50 16.01 -0.44 18.80
C LYS A 50 14.92 -1.46 19.21
N ARG A 51 13.99 -1.78 18.30
CA ARG A 51 12.92 -2.74 18.56
C ARG A 51 13.48 -4.15 18.69
N LEU A 52 12.98 -4.89 19.67
CA LEU A 52 13.29 -6.29 19.88
C LEU A 52 12.34 -7.19 19.08
N ASP A 53 12.85 -8.32 18.62
CA ASP A 53 12.05 -9.40 18.06
C ASP A 53 11.41 -10.27 19.16
N LYS A 54 10.71 -11.34 18.74
CA LYS A 54 10.08 -12.31 19.65
C LYS A 54 11.06 -13.06 20.56
N ASN A 55 12.36 -13.00 20.27
CA ASN A 55 13.44 -13.66 21.00
C ASN A 55 14.27 -12.68 21.83
N ASN A 56 13.78 -11.44 22.05
CA ASN A 56 14.49 -10.37 22.73
C ASN A 56 15.82 -9.96 22.07
N LYS A 57 15.95 -10.10 20.75
CA LYS A 57 17.11 -9.62 19.98
C LYS A 57 16.74 -8.40 19.15
N TYR A 58 17.68 -7.47 18.97
CA TYR A 58 17.48 -6.38 18.02
C TYR A 58 17.29 -6.92 16.60
N ARG A 59 16.31 -6.37 15.88
CA ARG A 59 16.07 -6.76 14.48
C ARG A 59 17.22 -6.30 13.58
N GLU A 60 17.45 -7.07 12.52
CA GLU A 60 18.54 -6.82 11.59
C GLU A 60 18.40 -5.48 10.84
N ILE A 61 19.51 -4.75 10.79
CA ILE A 61 19.72 -3.50 10.06
C ILE A 61 20.66 -3.76 8.89
N HIS A 62 20.40 -3.14 7.74
CA HIS A 62 21.03 -3.48 6.47
C HIS A 62 21.71 -2.28 5.79
N VAL A 63 22.41 -1.42 6.55
CA VAL A 63 22.94 -0.12 6.05
C VAL A 63 23.65 -0.24 4.69
N GLY A 64 24.60 -1.18 4.55
CA GLY A 64 25.35 -1.35 3.31
C GLY A 64 24.51 -1.75 2.11
N LYS A 65 23.45 -2.56 2.29
CA LYS A 65 22.51 -2.93 1.22
C LYS A 65 21.56 -1.77 0.93
N SER A 66 21.06 -1.10 1.96
CA SER A 66 20.22 0.09 1.82
C SER A 66 20.91 1.15 0.95
N LEU A 67 22.15 1.50 1.25
CA LEU A 67 22.90 2.53 0.49
C LEU A 67 23.09 2.19 -0.99
N LYS A 68 23.15 0.90 -1.37
CA LYS A 68 23.24 0.48 -2.77
C LYS A 68 21.91 0.57 -3.53
N CYS A 69 20.79 0.64 -2.82
CA CYS A 69 19.45 0.62 -3.40
C CYS A 69 18.71 1.96 -3.31
N VAL A 70 19.15 2.86 -2.43
CA VAL A 70 18.56 4.20 -2.28
C VAL A 70 18.70 4.99 -3.57
N LYS A 71 17.64 5.71 -3.93
CA LYS A 71 17.60 6.63 -5.06
C LYS A 71 17.11 7.99 -4.60
N GLU A 72 17.59 9.05 -5.25
CA GLU A 72 17.06 10.40 -5.09
C GLU A 72 15.74 10.52 -5.88
N ILE A 73 14.65 10.09 -5.26
CA ILE A 73 13.30 10.12 -5.84
C ILE A 73 12.32 10.66 -4.81
N GLU A 74 11.24 11.28 -5.29
CA GLU A 74 10.11 11.69 -4.46
C GLU A 74 8.97 10.67 -4.54
N TYR A 75 8.12 10.63 -3.52
CA TYR A 75 6.87 9.89 -3.61
C TYR A 75 5.90 10.66 -4.53
N ILE A 76 4.99 9.94 -5.18
CA ILE A 76 3.90 10.56 -5.93
C ILE A 76 2.64 10.40 -5.10
N SER A 77 2.03 11.51 -4.66
CA SER A 77 0.71 11.45 -4.04
C SER A 77 -0.39 11.79 -5.02
N GLY A 78 -1.44 10.97 -5.01
CA GLY A 78 -2.69 11.21 -5.71
C GLY A 78 -3.86 11.33 -4.72
N GLY A 79 -5.02 11.71 -5.25
CA GLY A 79 -6.26 11.75 -4.51
C GLY A 79 -7.44 11.44 -5.43
N ILE A 80 -8.65 11.44 -4.86
CA ILE A 80 -9.87 11.27 -5.64
C ILE A 80 -9.99 12.43 -6.64
N SER A 81 -9.85 12.14 -7.94
CA SER A 81 -10.21 13.08 -9.01
C SER A 81 -11.57 12.67 -9.57
N LYS A 82 -12.50 13.63 -9.66
CA LYS A 82 -13.85 13.42 -10.26
C LYS A 82 -14.55 12.14 -9.78
N ASN A 83 -14.56 11.88 -8.47
CA ASN A 83 -15.24 10.73 -7.86
C ASN A 83 -14.70 9.34 -8.21
N HIS A 84 -13.53 9.25 -8.84
CA HIS A 84 -12.85 8.00 -9.16
C HIS A 84 -11.43 8.07 -8.58
N LEU A 85 -11.15 7.33 -7.51
CA LEU A 85 -9.76 7.09 -7.11
C LEU A 85 -9.24 6.02 -8.05
N TYR A 86 -8.35 6.38 -8.97
CA TYR A 86 -7.62 5.45 -9.84
C TYR A 86 -6.14 5.69 -9.64
N PHE A 87 -5.39 4.63 -9.39
CA PHE A 87 -3.94 4.64 -9.51
C PHE A 87 -3.53 3.50 -10.42
N GLU A 88 -2.54 3.73 -11.28
CA GLU A 88 -1.99 2.71 -12.16
C GLU A 88 -0.49 2.92 -12.30
N ASN A 89 0.25 1.82 -12.20
CA ASN A 89 1.65 1.77 -12.59
C ASN A 89 1.86 0.59 -13.54
N LYS A 90 3.12 0.19 -13.76
CA LYS A 90 3.44 -0.92 -14.66
C LYS A 90 3.14 -2.32 -14.09
N TYR A 91 2.83 -2.43 -12.80
CA TYR A 91 2.59 -3.69 -12.10
C TYR A 91 1.11 -3.93 -11.81
N TYR A 92 0.39 -2.89 -11.38
CA TYR A 92 -1.01 -2.98 -10.98
C TYR A 92 -1.78 -1.69 -11.22
N SER A 93 -3.10 -1.80 -11.18
CA SER A 93 -4.03 -0.70 -11.05
C SER A 93 -4.94 -0.92 -9.85
N CYS A 94 -5.25 0.17 -9.15
CA CYS A 94 -6.14 0.20 -7.99
C CYS A 94 -7.26 1.19 -8.26
N GLU A 95 -8.48 0.81 -7.92
CA GLU A 95 -9.65 1.68 -8.03
C GLU A 95 -10.58 1.58 -6.83
N VAL A 96 -11.23 2.69 -6.48
CA VAL A 96 -12.35 2.70 -5.53
C VAL A 96 -13.61 2.24 -6.23
N VAL A 97 -14.27 1.24 -5.65
CA VAL A 97 -15.55 0.72 -6.15
C VAL A 97 -16.68 1.34 -5.32
N LYS A 98 -17.60 2.04 -5.99
CA LYS A 98 -18.78 2.65 -5.35
C LYS A 98 -20.06 1.86 -5.57
N LYS A 99 -20.10 1.08 -6.65
CA LYS A 99 -21.20 0.22 -7.04
C LYS A 99 -20.60 -1.02 -7.66
N SER A 100 -21.23 -2.17 -7.38
CA SER A 100 -20.89 -3.43 -8.02
C SER A 100 -20.78 -3.27 -9.54
N LYS A 101 -19.73 -3.85 -10.11
CA LYS A 101 -19.44 -3.76 -11.53
C LYS A 101 -18.78 -5.04 -12.04
N LYS A 102 -18.87 -5.26 -13.35
CA LYS A 102 -18.11 -6.28 -14.05
C LYS A 102 -16.63 -5.87 -14.10
N VAL A 103 -15.72 -6.81 -13.84
CA VAL A 103 -14.28 -6.56 -13.89
C VAL A 103 -13.70 -6.91 -15.26
N GLU A 104 -12.82 -6.06 -15.77
CA GLU A 104 -12.19 -6.24 -17.09
C GLU A 104 -10.87 -7.01 -17.05
N LYS A 105 -10.32 -7.20 -15.84
CA LYS A 105 -9.05 -7.88 -15.58
C LYS A 105 -9.20 -8.90 -14.46
N HIS A 106 -8.18 -9.72 -14.26
CA HIS A 106 -8.05 -10.51 -13.04
C HIS A 106 -7.55 -9.61 -11.90
N GLY A 107 -8.05 -9.83 -10.70
CA GLY A 107 -7.77 -8.94 -9.58
C GLY A 107 -8.32 -9.41 -8.25
N TRP A 108 -8.13 -8.60 -7.23
CA TRP A 108 -8.75 -8.75 -5.93
C TRP A 108 -9.78 -7.65 -5.68
N ALA A 109 -11.00 -8.03 -5.35
CA ALA A 109 -11.97 -7.14 -4.72
C ALA A 109 -11.72 -7.13 -3.20
N ILE A 110 -11.43 -5.95 -2.68
CA ILE A 110 -11.36 -5.70 -1.25
C ILE A 110 -12.76 -5.31 -0.77
N VAL A 111 -13.33 -6.17 0.04
CA VAL A 111 -14.67 -6.04 0.60
C VAL A 111 -14.57 -5.62 2.06
N PHE A 112 -15.44 -4.72 2.49
CA PHE A 112 -15.57 -4.35 3.90
C PHE A 112 -16.94 -4.77 4.42
N GLU A 113 -16.97 -5.77 5.30
CA GLU A 113 -18.19 -6.32 5.88
C GLU A 113 -17.95 -6.71 7.33
N HIS A 114 -18.97 -6.61 8.20
CA HIS A 114 -18.86 -6.97 9.62
C HIS A 114 -17.67 -6.32 10.36
N ASN A 115 -17.28 -5.10 9.97
CA ASN A 115 -16.12 -4.36 10.50
C ASN A 115 -14.74 -4.98 10.18
N GLU A 116 -14.68 -5.89 9.21
CA GLU A 116 -13.47 -6.56 8.74
C GLU A 116 -13.27 -6.38 7.22
N TYR A 117 -12.03 -6.57 6.77
CA TYR A 117 -11.66 -6.51 5.36
C TYR A 117 -11.40 -7.91 4.83
N PHE A 118 -11.97 -8.22 3.68
CA PHE A 118 -11.79 -9.48 2.97
C PHE A 118 -11.24 -9.21 1.56
N ALA A 119 -10.40 -10.11 1.06
CA ALA A 119 -9.94 -10.08 -0.32
C ALA A 119 -10.58 -11.25 -1.08
N PHE A 120 -11.31 -10.95 -2.14
CA PHE A 120 -11.88 -11.93 -3.06
C PHE A 120 -11.15 -11.86 -4.37
N GLU A 121 -10.58 -12.97 -4.81
CA GLU A 121 -10.04 -13.06 -6.16
C GLU A 121 -11.19 -13.10 -7.18
N LEU A 122 -11.05 -12.30 -8.23
CA LEU A 122 -12.01 -12.21 -9.32
C LEU A 122 -11.30 -12.41 -10.65
N SER A 123 -11.91 -13.24 -11.49
CA SER A 123 -11.53 -13.44 -12.88
C SER A 123 -12.18 -12.41 -13.79
N LYS A 124 -11.56 -12.18 -14.96
CA LYS A 124 -12.12 -11.31 -15.98
C LYS A 124 -13.57 -11.70 -16.30
N GLY A 125 -14.46 -10.70 -16.22
CA GLY A 125 -15.87 -10.85 -16.50
C GLY A 125 -16.75 -11.20 -15.31
N GLU A 126 -16.17 -11.49 -14.14
CA GLU A 126 -16.93 -11.61 -12.90
C GLU A 126 -17.40 -10.24 -12.39
N ILE A 127 -18.31 -10.27 -11.42
CA ILE A 127 -18.91 -9.08 -10.84
C ILE A 127 -18.37 -8.90 -9.42
N THR A 128 -17.93 -7.69 -9.08
CA THR A 128 -17.48 -7.39 -7.71
C THR A 128 -18.63 -7.55 -6.71
N PRO A 129 -18.41 -8.14 -5.51
CA PRO A 129 -19.40 -8.13 -4.44
C PRO A 129 -19.93 -6.72 -4.13
N GLU A 130 -21.18 -6.58 -3.67
CA GLU A 130 -21.80 -5.27 -3.46
C GLU A 130 -21.04 -4.40 -2.45
N GLN A 131 -20.45 -5.04 -1.44
CA GLN A 131 -19.68 -4.44 -0.36
C GLN A 131 -18.20 -4.15 -0.75
N THR A 132 -17.85 -4.27 -2.03
CA THR A 132 -16.50 -3.96 -2.52
C THR A 132 -16.20 -2.48 -2.36
N VAL A 133 -15.11 -2.16 -1.65
CA VAL A 133 -14.64 -0.79 -1.43
C VAL A 133 -13.47 -0.43 -2.35
N PHE A 134 -12.66 -1.43 -2.73
CA PHE A 134 -11.52 -1.29 -3.61
C PHE A 134 -11.40 -2.49 -4.54
N TYR A 135 -10.90 -2.27 -5.75
CA TYR A 135 -10.51 -3.34 -6.65
C TYR A 135 -9.07 -3.12 -7.11
N VAL A 136 -8.25 -4.16 -7.01
CA VAL A 136 -6.84 -4.17 -7.39
C VAL A 136 -6.69 -5.19 -8.51
N SER A 137 -6.19 -4.77 -9.67
CA SER A 137 -5.89 -5.68 -10.78
C SER A 137 -4.42 -5.58 -11.16
N TRP A 138 -3.82 -6.71 -11.50
CA TRP A 138 -2.47 -6.75 -12.04
C TRP A 138 -2.48 -6.65 -13.56
N LYS A 139 -1.33 -6.28 -14.13
CA LYS A 139 -1.10 -6.22 -15.56
C LYS A 139 -0.51 -7.51 -16.10
#